data_AF-A0A1B3ED83-F1
#
_entry.id   AF-A0A1B3ED83-F1
#
_cell.length_a   1.000
_cell.length_b   1.000
_cell.length_c   1.000
_cell.angle_alpha   90.00
_cell.angle_beta   90.00
_cell.angle_gamma   90.00
#
_symmetry.space_group_name_H-M   'P 1'
#
loop_
_entity.id
_entity.type
_entity.pdbx_description
1 polymer ?
#
loop_
_entity_poly.entity_id
_entity_poly.type
_entity_poly.pdbx_seq_one_letter_code
_entity_poly.pdbx_strand_id
1 'polypeptide(L)' 'MAAPDALPLLIHRIHMNQIMLAAVLAELAIWIDQCGSPDTSELICRRLETLEANADFISEAIVDLMADS' A
#
# COMPACT_ATOMS: atom_id res chain seq x y z
N MET A 1 29.94 -7.10 -14.44
CA MET A 1 29.00 -6.06 -13.98
C MET A 1 28.07 -6.75 -13.01
N ALA A 2 28.15 -6.44 -11.71
CA ALA A 2 27.25 -7.05 -10.71
C ALA A 2 25.81 -6.67 -11.07
N ALA A 3 24.88 -7.61 -10.97
CA ALA A 3 23.47 -7.31 -11.21
C ALA A 3 23.03 -6.16 -10.28
N PRO A 4 22.22 -5.19 -10.76
CA PRO A 4 21.67 -4.17 -9.87
C PRO A 4 20.98 -4.87 -8.71
N ASP A 5 21.19 -4.34 -7.50
CA ASP A 5 20.69 -4.97 -6.29
C ASP A 5 19.17 -5.09 -6.41
N ALA A 6 18.68 -6.32 -6.57
CA ALA A 6 17.28 -6.57 -6.93
C ALA A 6 16.35 -6.30 -5.74
N LEU A 7 16.91 -6.19 -4.54
CA LEU A 7 16.19 -6.04 -3.29
C LEU A 7 15.46 -4.68 -3.21
N PRO A 8 16.11 -3.50 -3.36
CA PRO A 8 15.40 -2.22 -3.40
C PRO A 8 14.30 -2.16 -4.46
N LEU A 9 14.55 -2.73 -5.65
CA LEU A 9 13.57 -2.76 -6.73
C LEU A 9 12.34 -3.63 -6.39
N LEU A 10 12.56 -4.78 -5.75
CA LEU A 10 11.48 -5.66 -5.32
C LEU A 10 10.65 -5.02 -4.21
N ILE A 11 11.30 -4.38 -3.23
CA ILE A 11 10.64 -3.67 -2.13
C ILE A 11 9.83 -2.49 -2.67
N HIS A 12 10.39 -1.70 -3.59
CA HIS A 12 9.65 -0.64 -4.28
C HIS A 12 8.40 -1.17 -4.99
N ARG A 13 8.47 -2.36 -5.61
CA ARG A 13 7.29 -2.96 -6.25
C ARG A 13 6.22 -3.39 -5.24
N ILE A 14 6.61 -3.83 -4.06
CA ILE A 14 5.67 -4.15 -2.97
C ILE A 14 5.04 -2.86 -2.42
N HIS A 15 5.80 -1.78 -2.25
CA HIS A 15 5.28 -0.46 -1.87
C HIS A 15 4.19 0.00 -2.83
N MET A 16 4.47 -0.04 -4.14
CA MET A 16 3.50 0.34 -5.16
C MET A 16 2.24 -0.54 -5.14
N ASN A 17 2.37 -1.83 -4.81
CA ASN A 17 1.20 -2.69 -4.65
C ASN A 17 0.32 -2.25 -3.46
N GLN A 18 0.91 -1.82 -2.33
CA GLN A 18 0.12 -1.30 -1.20
C GLN A 18 -0.69 -0.07 -1.62
N ILE A 19 -0.05 0.89 -2.29
CA ILE A 19 -0.70 2.11 -2.78
C ILE A 19 -1.85 1.78 -3.73
N MET A 20 -1.61 0.92 -4.72
CA MET A 20 -2.62 0.57 -5.71
C MET A 20 -3.79 -0.19 -5.10
N LEU A 21 -3.54 -1.12 -4.17
CA LEU A 21 -4.60 -1.83 -3.46
C LEU A 21 -5.42 -0.88 -2.58
N ALA A 22 -4.78 0.06 -1.89
CA ALA A 22 -5.47 1.05 -1.08
C ALA A 22 -6.38 1.94 -1.94
N ALA A 23 -5.89 2.44 -3.08
CA ALA A 23 -6.68 3.26 -3.99
C ALA A 23 -7.92 2.52 -4.53
N VAL A 24 -7.74 1.28 -5.02
CA VAL A 24 -8.85 0.47 -5.55
C VAL A 24 -9.89 0.14 -4.47
N LEU A 25 -9.43 -0.17 -3.26
CA LEU A 25 -10.33 -0.47 -2.15
C LEU A 25 -11.05 0.77 -1.62
N ALA A 26 -10.44 1.97 -1.68
CA ALA A 26 -11.10 3.22 -1.36
C ALA A 26 -12.24 3.52 -2.35
N GLU A 27 -12.01 3.35 -3.65
CA GLU A 27 -13.06 3.47 -4.67
C GLU A 27 -14.20 2.46 -4.44
N LEU A 28 -13.85 1.22 -4.11
CA LEU A 28 -14.84 0.19 -3.79
C LEU A 28 -15.65 0.52 -2.54
N ALA A 29 -15.02 1.04 -1.48
CA ALA A 29 -15.70 1.46 -0.26
C ALA A 29 -16.73 2.57 -0.54
N ILE A 30 -16.38 3.54 -1.38
CA ILE A 30 -17.29 4.60 -1.83
C ILE A 30 -18.50 4.00 -2.57
N TRP A 31 -18.25 3.07 -3.50
CA TRP A 31 -19.33 2.41 -4.24
C TRP A 31 -20.25 1.59 -3.31
N ILE A 32 -19.69 0.86 -2.34
CA ILE A 32 -20.45 0.07 -1.36
C ILE A 32 -21.33 0.95 -0.47
N ASP A 33 -20.82 2.12 -0.05
CA ASP A 33 -21.59 3.09 0.71
C ASP A 33 -22.80 3.61 -0.09
N GLN A 34 -22.57 3.95 -1.37
CA GLN A 34 -23.64 4.38 -2.29
C GLN A 34 -24.69 3.29 -2.55
N CYS A 35 -24.32 2.01 -2.47
CA CYS A 35 -25.25 0.88 -2.54
C CYS A 35 -26.04 0.63 -1.25
N GLY A 36 -25.86 1.45 -0.21
CA GLY A 36 -26.60 1.36 1.05
C GLY A 36 -26.01 0.35 2.04
N SER A 37 -24.71 0.06 1.95
CA SER A 37 -24.01 -0.80 2.92
C SER A 37 -22.89 -0.03 3.67
N PRO A 38 -23.24 1.00 4.47
CA PRO A 38 -22.27 1.86 5.13
C PRO A 38 -21.37 1.10 6.12
N ASP A 39 -21.91 0.10 6.84
CA ASP A 39 -21.12 -0.72 7.77
C ASP A 39 -20.02 -1.52 7.05
N THR A 40 -20.31 -2.01 5.83
CA THR A 40 -19.31 -2.71 5.00
C THR A 40 -18.28 -1.74 4.44
N SER A 41 -18.72 -0.54 4.04
CA SER A 41 -17.82 0.53 3.61
C SER A 41 -16.86 0.93 4.73
N GLU A 42 -17.36 1.16 5.94
CA GLU A 42 -16.55 1.49 7.11
C GLU A 42 -15.55 0.37 7.44
N LEU A 43 -15.98 -0.90 7.37
CA LEU A 43 -15.07 -2.03 7.56
C LEU A 43 -13.92 -2.04 6.55
N ILE A 44 -14.19 -1.69 5.29
CA ILE A 44 -13.15 -1.58 4.27
C ILE A 44 -12.23 -0.40 4.58
N CYS A 45 -12.77 0.77 4.96
CA CYS A 45 -11.97 1.93 5.35
C CYS A 45 -11.01 1.61 6.51
N ARG A 46 -11.47 0.90 7.55
CA ARG A 46 -10.59 0.45 8.65
C ARG A 46 -9.49 -0.50 8.18
N ARG A 47 -9.73 -1.28 7.11
CA ARG A 47 -8.70 -2.16 6.52
C ARG A 47 -7.72 -1.39 5.62
N LEU A 48 -8.15 -0.28 5.01
CA LEU A 48 -7.27 0.62 4.26
C LEU A 48 -6.17 1.18 5.15
N GLU A 49 -6.49 1.52 6.40
CA GLU A 49 -5.49 2.01 7.38
C GLU A 49 -4.30 1.03 7.53
N THR A 50 -4.54 -0.27 7.41
CA THR A 50 -3.46 -1.28 7.45
C THR A 50 -2.59 -1.25 6.18
N LEU A 51 -3.20 -1.04 5.00
CA LEU A 51 -2.44 -0.94 3.75
C LEU A 51 -1.62 0.35 3.70
N GLU A 52 -2.18 1.45 4.21
CA GLU A 52 -1.48 2.74 4.35
C GLU A 52 -0.28 2.61 5.30
N ALA A 53 -0.49 2.04 6.50
CA ALA A 53 0.59 1.80 7.45
C ALA A 53 1.70 0.90 6.86
N ASN A 54 1.33 -0.10 6.05
CA ASN A 54 2.30 -0.93 5.34
C ASN A 54 3.05 -0.13 4.26
N ALA A 55 2.38 0.75 3.53
CA ALA A 55 3.01 1.59 2.51
C ALA A 55 4.05 2.52 3.16
N ASP A 56 3.67 3.19 4.26
CA ASP A 56 4.55 4.08 5.01
C ASP A 56 5.79 3.34 5.52
N PHE A 57 5.59 2.19 6.17
CA PHE A 57 6.71 1.36 6.66
C PHE A 57 7.65 0.93 5.53
N ILE A 58 7.12 0.51 4.38
CA ILE A 58 7.95 0.09 3.26
C ILE A 58 8.71 1.30 2.66
N SER A 59 8.08 2.46 2.59
CA SER A 59 8.72 3.70 2.14
C SER A 59 9.93 4.04 3.02
N GLU A 60 9.79 3.98 4.34
CA GLU A 60 10.89 4.15 5.30
C GLU A 60 12.00 3.10 5.09
N ALA A 61 11.63 1.83 4.94
CA ALA A 61 12.60 0.76 4.70
C ALA A 61 13.41 0.94 3.41
N ILE A 62 12.81 1.49 2.34
CA ILE A 62 13.54 1.81 1.09
C ILE A 62 14.56 2.92 1.34
N VAL A 63 14.19 3.96 2.10
CA VAL A 63 15.11 5.05 2.44
C VAL A 63 16.30 4.51 3.23
N ASP A 64 16.07 3.66 4.23
CA ASP A 64 17.13 3.05 5.03
C ASP A 64 18.07 2.18 4.17
N LEU A 65 17.50 1.34 3.30
CA LEU A 65 18.26 0.49 2.37
C LEU A 65 19.14 1.30 1.41
N MET A 66 18.67 2.47 0.98
CA MET A 66 19.42 3.37 0.09
C MET A 66 20.46 4.21 0.85
N ALA A 67 20.30 4.41 2.15
CA ALA A 67 21.25 5.13 2.99
C ALA A 67 22.44 4.24 3.42
N ASP A 68 22.21 2.93 3.55
CA ASP A 68 23.23 1.92 3.90
C ASP A 68 23.99 1.34 2.68
N SER A 69 23.61 1.71 1.46
CA SER A 69 24.18 1.22 0.18
C SER A 69 25.25 2.10 -0.44
#